data_AF-A0AAN8QAZ6-F1
#
_entry.id   AF-A0AAN8QAZ6-F1
#
_cell.length_a   1.000
_cell.length_b   1.000
_cell.length_c   1.000
_cell.angle_alpha   90.00
_cell.angle_beta   90.00
_cell.angle_gamma   90.00
#
_symmetry.space_group_name_H-M   'P 1'
#
loop_
_entity.id
_entity.type
_entity.pdbx_description
1 polymer ?
#
loop_
_entity_poly.entity_id
_entity_poly.type
_entity_poly.pdbx_seq_one_letter_code
_entity_poly.pdbx_strand_id
1 'polypeptide(L)'
;MELDRRLLVAHCAAHTLSVLAGLMVVVPLALNGSAFKGRCALFTTGSWRTDNRTDISGEQGEISHLVVQQWGPPAACQFATFVGVFTVLYGAAQGWRSIFYLHGRHDDTLFSAFE
;
A
#
# COMPACT_ATOMS: atom_id res chain seq x y z
N MET A 1 8.95 -33.28 10.91
CA MET A 1 7.79 -32.44 11.31
C MET A 1 8.17 -30.99 11.62
N GLU A 2 9.31 -30.71 12.26
CA GLU A 2 9.75 -29.34 12.60
C GLU A 2 10.03 -28.44 11.37
N LEU A 3 10.64 -29.00 10.30
CA LEU A 3 10.97 -28.26 9.07
C LEU A 3 9.71 -27.77 8.34
N ASP A 4 8.68 -28.62 8.29
CA ASP A 4 7.39 -28.34 7.66
C ASP A 4 6.66 -27.18 8.36
N ARG A 5 6.66 -27.19 9.71
CA ARG A 5 6.13 -26.10 10.54
C ARG A 5 6.84 -24.78 10.29
N ARG A 6 8.17 -24.79 10.25
CA ARG A 6 8.97 -23.57 10.01
C ARG A 6 8.72 -23.00 8.62
N LEU A 7 8.58 -23.86 7.62
CA LEU A 7 8.25 -23.47 6.26
C LEU A 7 6.84 -22.85 6.17
N LEU A 8 5.86 -23.43 6.86
CA LEU A 8 4.48 -22.92 6.93
C LEU A 8 4.43 -21.52 7.58
N VAL A 9 5.16 -21.33 8.68
CA VAL A 9 5.27 -20.04 9.37
C VAL A 9 5.99 -19.01 8.50
N ALA A 10 7.06 -19.40 7.81
CA ALA A 10 7.76 -18.52 6.87
C ALA A 10 6.86 -18.08 5.71
N HIS A 11 6.06 -18.99 5.14
CA HIS A 11 5.07 -18.64 4.12
C HIS A 11 4.01 -17.69 4.66
N CYS A 12 3.47 -17.95 5.85
CA CYS A 12 2.51 -17.06 6.50
C CYS A 12 3.07 -15.65 6.72
N ALA A 13 4.33 -15.55 7.19
CA ALA A 13 5.01 -14.28 7.37
C ALA A 13 5.24 -13.56 6.03
N ALA A 14 5.69 -14.28 5.00
CA ALA A 14 5.90 -13.73 3.66
C ALA A 14 4.60 -13.21 3.02
N HIS A 15 3.48 -13.94 3.15
CA HIS A 15 2.17 -13.50 2.67
C HIS A 15 1.65 -12.30 3.46
N THR A 16 1.89 -12.24 4.78
CA THR A 16 1.55 -11.07 5.59
C THR A 16 2.35 -9.84 5.16
N LEU A 17 3.65 -9.97 4.94
CA LEU A 17 4.50 -8.89 4.42
C LEU A 17 4.06 -8.45 3.02
N SER A 18 3.65 -9.38 2.17
CA SER A 18 3.10 -9.09 0.84
C SER A 18 1.82 -8.27 0.91
N VAL A 19 0.90 -8.59 1.82
CA VAL A 19 -0.31 -7.79 2.08
C VAL A 19 0.04 -6.38 2.54
N LEU A 20 0.96 -6.26 3.51
CA LEU A 20 1.39 -4.96 4.02
C LEU A 20 2.03 -4.09 2.92
N ALA A 21 2.90 -4.68 2.10
CA ALA A 21 3.51 -4.00 0.97
C ALA A 21 2.46 -3.55 -0.07
N GLY A 22 1.48 -4.41 -0.37
CA GLY A 22 0.37 -4.06 -1.26
C GLY A 22 -0.49 -2.91 -0.71
N LEU A 23 -0.81 -2.92 0.59
CA LEU A 23 -1.56 -1.84 1.24
C LEU A 23 -0.79 -0.51 1.24
N MET A 24 0.52 -0.55 1.48
CA MET A 24 1.40 0.63 1.40
C MET A 24 1.38 1.29 0.01
N VAL A 25 1.05 0.56 -1.05
CA VAL A 25 0.88 1.11 -2.41
C VAL A 25 -0.56 1.55 -2.66
N VAL A 26 -1.55 0.70 -2.35
CA VAL A 26 -2.95 0.95 -2.70
C VAL A 26 -3.55 2.10 -1.90
N VAL A 27 -3.28 2.17 -0.59
CA VAL A 27 -3.85 3.19 0.30
C VAL A 27 -3.49 4.62 -0.15
N PRO A 28 -2.21 4.99 -0.34
CA PRO A 28 -1.89 6.34 -0.79
C PRO A 28 -2.42 6.61 -2.18
N LEU A 29 -2.45 5.65 -3.10
CA LEU A 29 -3.02 5.87 -4.44
C LEU A 29 -4.53 6.11 -4.40
N ALA A 30 -5.27 5.40 -3.54
CA ALA A 30 -6.71 5.58 -3.37
C ALA A 30 -7.05 6.93 -2.73
N LEU A 31 -6.33 7.32 -1.67
CA LEU A 31 -6.52 8.60 -0.98
C LEU A 31 -6.12 9.79 -1.86
N ASN A 32 -5.04 9.67 -2.62
CA ASN A 32 -4.59 10.74 -3.51
C ASN A 32 -5.46 10.85 -4.78
N GLY A 33 -6.05 9.74 -5.25
CA GLY A 33 -6.95 9.75 -6.39
C GLY A 33 -8.18 10.65 -6.19
N SER A 34 -8.74 10.69 -4.96
CA SER A 34 -9.86 11.57 -4.62
C SER A 34 -9.43 13.03 -4.51
N ALA A 35 -8.25 13.31 -3.95
CA ALA A 35 -7.69 14.66 -3.82
C ALA A 35 -7.31 15.28 -5.18
N PHE A 36 -6.78 14.48 -6.11
CA PHE A 36 -6.29 14.96 -7.41
C PHE A 36 -7.31 14.88 -8.54
N LYS A 37 -8.61 14.70 -8.23
CA LYS A 37 -9.72 14.62 -9.21
C LYS A 37 -9.43 13.62 -10.34
N GLY A 38 -8.83 12.47 -10.00
CA GLY A 38 -8.49 11.41 -10.97
C GLY A 38 -7.16 11.60 -11.73
N ARG A 39 -6.33 12.59 -11.40
CA ARG A 39 -4.99 12.77 -11.98
C ARG A 39 -3.93 11.97 -11.22
N CYS A 40 -2.92 11.48 -11.94
CA CYS A 40 -1.85 10.65 -11.37
C CYS A 40 -0.66 11.52 -10.90
N ALA A 41 -0.29 11.39 -9.63
CA ALA A 41 0.86 12.09 -9.05
C ALA A 41 2.22 11.44 -9.41
N LEU A 42 2.22 10.15 -9.78
CA LEU A 42 3.45 9.47 -10.21
C LEU A 42 3.99 10.14 -11.47
N PHE A 43 5.29 10.49 -11.50
CA PHE A 43 5.92 11.23 -12.61
C PHE A 43 5.36 12.63 -12.87
N THR A 44 4.75 13.26 -11.87
CA THR A 44 4.34 14.66 -11.99
C THR A 44 5.57 15.58 -11.98
N THR A 45 5.53 16.62 -12.80
CA THR A 45 6.53 17.69 -12.80
C THR A 45 5.89 18.97 -12.28
N GLY A 46 6.61 19.64 -11.39
CA GLY A 46 6.17 20.90 -10.80
C GLY A 46 7.37 21.79 -10.48
N SER A 47 7.13 23.09 -10.47
CA SER A 47 8.12 24.09 -10.08
C SER A 47 7.62 24.83 -8.86
N TRP A 48 8.51 25.08 -7.90
CA TRP A 48 8.24 26.03 -6.82
C TRP A 48 8.20 27.44 -7.41
N ARG A 49 7.08 28.13 -7.20
CA ARG A 49 6.89 29.52 -7.61
C ARG A 49 6.77 30.35 -6.34
N THR A 50 7.59 31.38 -6.24
CA THR A 50 7.47 32.36 -5.17
C THR A 50 6.79 33.59 -5.72
N ASP A 51 5.62 33.90 -5.15
CA ASP A 51 4.83 35.06 -5.55
C ASP A 51 4.87 36.10 -4.43
N ASN A 52 5.12 37.35 -4.78
CA ASN A 52 5.08 38.46 -3.84
C ASN A 52 3.63 38.89 -3.69
N ARG A 53 2.93 38.30 -2.73
CA ARG A 53 1.56 38.71 -2.43
C ARG A 53 1.61 39.88 -1.45
N THR A 54 1.25 41.06 -1.94
CA THR A 54 0.90 42.18 -1.07
C THR A 54 -0.37 41.81 -0.33
N ASP A 55 -0.27 41.61 0.98
CA ASP A 55 -1.43 41.37 1.81
C ASP A 55 -2.29 42.65 1.88
N ILE A 56 -3.56 42.53 2.28
CA ILE A 56 -4.50 43.67 2.35
C ILE A 56 -4.00 44.75 3.35
N SER A 57 -3.08 44.38 4.26
CA SER A 57 -2.37 45.25 5.19
C SER A 57 -1.19 46.04 4.59
N GLY A 58 -0.82 45.79 3.32
CA GLY A 58 0.32 46.42 2.67
C GLY A 58 1.68 45.77 2.96
N GLU A 59 1.72 44.67 3.72
CA GLU A 59 2.93 43.89 3.95
C GLU A 59 3.22 42.97 2.74
N GLN A 60 4.45 43.03 2.23
CA GLN A 60 4.92 42.17 1.15
C GLN A 60 5.30 40.80 1.73
N GLY A 61 4.39 39.83 1.64
CA GLY A 61 4.64 38.45 2.01
C GLY A 61 5.10 37.62 0.81
N GLU A 62 6.26 36.99 0.92
CA GLU A 62 6.76 36.03 -0.07
C GLU A 62 6.07 34.67 0.17
N ILE A 63 5.15 34.26 -0.72
CA ILE A 63 4.45 32.97 -0.60
C ILE A 63 4.97 32.00 -1.66
N SER A 64 5.74 31.02 -1.20
CA SER A 64 6.19 29.89 -2.01
C SER A 64 5.07 28.86 -2.16
N HIS A 65 4.61 28.63 -3.38
CA HIS A 65 3.62 27.59 -3.66
C HIS A 65 4.12 26.63 -4.76
N LEU A 66 3.82 25.35 -4.60
CA LEU A 66 4.15 24.33 -5.59
C LEU A 66 3.10 24.35 -6.70
N VAL A 67 3.51 24.73 -7.90
CA VAL A 67 2.65 24.67 -9.09
C VAL A 67 2.97 23.40 -9.88
N VAL A 68 1.98 22.53 -10.01
CA VAL A 68 2.06 21.33 -10.85
C VAL A 68 1.92 21.76 -12.32
N GLN A 69 2.96 21.56 -13.12
CA GLN A 69 2.93 21.89 -14.55
C GLN A 69 2.37 20.73 -15.37
N GLN A 70 2.80 19.50 -15.08
CA GLN A 70 2.36 18.33 -15.82
C GLN A 70 2.06 17.19 -14.85
N TRP A 71 0.85 16.64 -14.98
CA TRP A 71 0.45 15.41 -14.30
C TRP A 71 0.99 14.20 -15.05
N GLY A 72 1.34 13.16 -14.32
CA GLY A 72 1.84 11.94 -14.95
C GLY A 72 0.76 11.17 -15.72
N PRO A 73 1.17 10.21 -16.55
CA PRO A 73 0.23 9.42 -17.33
C PRO A 73 -0.69 8.61 -16.40
N PRO A 74 -2.01 8.59 -16.65
CA PRO A 74 -2.97 7.89 -15.79
C PRO A 74 -2.70 6.38 -15.73
N ALA A 75 -2.13 5.81 -16.80
CA ALA A 75 -1.78 4.40 -16.87
C ALA A 75 -0.77 3.96 -15.79
N ALA A 76 0.15 4.84 -15.36
CA ALA A 76 1.15 4.50 -14.35
C ALA A 76 0.50 4.25 -12.97
N CYS A 77 -0.40 5.14 -12.53
CA CYS A 77 -1.15 4.93 -11.30
C CYS A 77 -2.13 3.75 -11.41
N GLN A 78 -2.80 3.59 -12.55
CA GLN A 78 -3.74 2.48 -12.74
C GLN A 78 -3.04 1.12 -12.65
N PHE A 79 -1.88 0.98 -13.28
CA PHE A 79 -1.08 -0.24 -13.21
C PHE A 79 -0.61 -0.52 -11.78
N ALA A 80 -0.07 0.48 -11.08
CA ALA A 80 0.39 0.31 -9.70
C ALA A 80 -0.76 -0.05 -8.75
N THR A 81 -1.94 0.57 -8.89
CA THR A 81 -3.14 0.20 -8.14
C THR A 81 -3.57 -1.22 -8.43
N PHE A 82 -3.61 -1.62 -9.71
CA PHE A 82 -3.98 -2.97 -10.11
C PHE A 82 -3.05 -4.00 -9.48
N VAL A 83 -1.73 -3.86 -9.68
CA VAL A 83 -0.74 -4.78 -9.11
C VAL A 83 -0.84 -4.82 -7.58
N GLY A 84 -1.00 -3.67 -6.93
CA GLY A 84 -1.16 -3.57 -5.49
C GLY A 84 -2.40 -4.31 -4.97
N VAL A 85 -3.56 -4.12 -5.60
CA VAL A 85 -4.82 -4.80 -5.23
C VAL A 85 -4.68 -6.31 -5.40
N PHE A 86 -4.16 -6.77 -6.54
CA PHE A 86 -3.96 -8.21 -6.76
C PHE A 86 -2.97 -8.81 -5.77
N THR A 87 -1.92 -8.06 -5.40
CA THR A 87 -0.95 -8.49 -4.37
C THR A 87 -1.62 -8.63 -3.00
N VAL A 88 -2.46 -7.68 -2.59
CA VAL A 88 -3.22 -7.76 -1.33
C VAL A 88 -4.17 -8.95 -1.33
N LEU A 89 -4.96 -9.12 -2.39
CA LEU A 89 -5.92 -10.22 -2.49
C LEU A 89 -5.23 -11.59 -2.48
N TYR A 90 -4.17 -11.73 -3.25
CA TYR A 90 -3.39 -12.97 -3.30
C TYR A 90 -2.71 -13.26 -1.96
N GLY A 91 -2.06 -12.26 -1.35
CA GLY A 91 -1.43 -12.39 -0.05
C GLY A 91 -2.44 -12.75 1.05
N ALA A 92 -3.62 -12.15 1.05
CA ALA A 92 -4.68 -12.46 2.01
C ALA A 92 -5.24 -13.87 1.82
N ALA A 93 -5.50 -14.28 0.59
CA ALA A 93 -5.99 -15.63 0.28
C ALA A 93 -4.99 -16.72 0.69
N GLN A 94 -3.71 -16.51 0.37
CA GLN A 94 -2.65 -17.46 0.73
C GLN A 94 -2.36 -17.45 2.23
N GLY A 95 -2.32 -16.27 2.85
CA GLY A 95 -2.17 -16.14 4.31
C GLY A 95 -3.32 -16.84 5.06
N TRP A 96 -4.56 -16.67 4.61
CA TRP A 96 -5.72 -17.37 5.17
C TRP A 96 -5.56 -18.90 5.11
N ARG A 97 -5.13 -19.43 3.95
CA ARG A 97 -4.85 -20.87 3.81
C ARG A 97 -3.75 -21.33 4.78
N SER A 98 -2.64 -20.60 4.85
CA SER A 98 -1.54 -20.93 5.76
C SER A 98 -1.97 -20.93 7.23
N ILE A 99 -2.79 -19.96 7.65
CA ILE A 99 -3.35 -19.89 9.01
C ILE A 99 -4.27 -21.08 9.28
N PHE A 100 -5.12 -21.45 8.32
CA PHE A 100 -5.99 -22.61 8.47
C PHE A 100 -5.19 -23.91 8.62
N TYR A 101 -4.12 -24.10 7.86
CA TYR A 101 -3.24 -25.26 8.02
C TYR A 101 -2.47 -25.25 9.35
N LEU A 102 -2.09 -24.07 9.85
CA LEU A 102 -1.47 -23.95 11.17
C LEU A 102 -2.44 -24.27 12.31
N HIS A 103 -3.68 -23.77 12.25
CA HIS A 103 -4.71 -24.06 13.26
C HIS A 103 -5.21 -25.50 13.18
N GLY A 104 -5.53 -26.03 12.00
CA GLY A 104 -6.01 -27.41 11.86
C GLY A 104 -4.98 -28.44 12.34
N ARG A 105 -3.69 -28.22 12.06
CA ARG A 105 -2.61 -29.06 12.59
C ARG A 105 -2.42 -28.91 14.11
N HIS A 106 -2.85 -27.79 14.70
CA HIS A 106 -2.84 -27.59 16.16
C HIS A 106 -4.02 -28.32 16.81
N ASP A 107 -5.20 -28.29 16.18
CA ASP A 107 -6.39 -29.01 16.63
C ASP A 107 -6.19 -30.54 16.58
N ASP A 108 -5.47 -31.05 15.56
CA ASP A 108 -5.07 -32.47 15.46
C ASP A 108 -4.07 -32.90 16.56
N THR A 109 -3.46 -31.96 17.30
CA THR A 109 -2.53 -32.25 18.39
C THR A 109 -3.12 -32.14 19.81
N LEU A 110 -4.37 -31.69 19.96
CA LEU A 110 -5.00 -31.53 21.28
C LEU A 110 -5.77 -32.77 21.78
N PHE A 111 -6.06 -33.75 20.91
CA PHE A 111 -6.74 -35.00 21.31
C PHE A 111 -5.96 -36.30 21.04
N SER A 112 -4.76 -36.25 20.44
CA SER A 112 -3.93 -37.44 20.21
C SER A 112 -2.91 -37.74 21.31
N ALA A 113 -2.97 -37.03 22.44
CA ALA A 113 -2.06 -37.23 23.58
C ALA A 113 -2.75 -37.87 24.81
N PHE A 114 -4.01 -38.29 24.67
CA PHE A 114 -4.71 -39.14 25.63
C PHE A 114 -4.73 -40.62 25.18
N GLU A 115 -3.64 -41.08 24.57
CA GLU A 115 -3.33 -42.51 24.35
C GLU A 115 -1.99 -42.84 25.02
#